data_AF-A0A125BUP9-F1
#
_entry.id   AF-A0A125BUP9-F1
#
_cell.length_a   1.000
_cell.length_b   1.000
_cell.length_c   1.000
_cell.angle_alpha   90.00
_cell.angle_beta   90.00
_cell.angle_gamma   90.00
#
_symmetry.space_group_name_H-M   'P 1'
#
loop_
_entity.id
_entity.type
_entity.pdbx_description
1 polymer ?
#
loop_
_entity_poly.entity_id
_entity_poly.type
_entity_poly.pdbx_seq_one_letter_code
_entity_poly.pdbx_strand_id
1 'polypeptide(L)'
;MSSDPSDFPSAEPARDVAPSPPGAGRPAALPLTHDTPPSAARRRFLQSAAAATVSAASPVHAQPPHAAAPSAGAHRDAIPAQPVRLDINGREYALQLEPRVTLLDALREYAGLTGTKKGCDRGQCGACTVLVDGRRINACLTLAVMHEGKRITTVEGLARGGVLSPVQRAFIEHDAFQCGYCTSGQVCSATALLDEFAAGAASAATGDVRQRPAQLSDDEIRERMSGNLCRCGAYPNIVAAVRAAHAAAT
;
A
#
# COMPACT_ATOMS: atom_id res chain seq x y z
N MET A 1 21.16 9.96 58.39
CA MET A 1 22.12 9.62 57.33
C MET A 1 22.07 10.76 56.33
N SER A 2 23.08 11.64 56.42
CA SER A 2 23.19 12.87 55.64
C SER A 2 23.87 12.52 54.31
N SER A 3 23.23 12.82 53.19
CA SER A 3 23.84 12.66 51.86
C SER A 3 24.27 14.03 51.35
N ASP A 4 25.59 14.18 51.30
CA ASP A 4 26.37 15.34 50.89
C ASP A 4 26.18 15.65 49.38
N PRO A 5 25.92 16.90 48.96
CA PRO A 5 25.69 17.25 47.56
C PRO A 5 26.96 17.78 46.86
N SER A 6 28.11 17.11 47.04
CA SER A 6 29.40 17.59 46.53
C SER A 6 30.17 16.53 45.73
N ASP A 7 29.49 15.87 44.77
CA ASP A 7 30.16 15.01 43.80
C ASP A 7 29.60 15.23 42.38
N PHE A 8 29.94 16.39 41.81
CA PHE A 8 29.81 16.67 40.39
C PHE A 8 31.21 16.58 39.77
N PRO A 9 31.44 15.73 38.75
CA PRO A 9 32.74 15.67 38.10
C PRO A 9 33.02 16.97 37.33
N SER A 10 34.19 17.54 37.59
CA SER A 10 34.73 18.74 36.94
C SER A 10 34.73 18.62 35.41
N ALA A 11 34.22 19.66 34.75
CA ALA A 11 34.28 19.83 33.31
C ALA A 11 35.73 19.85 32.82
N GLU A 12 36.06 19.00 31.84
CA GLU A 12 37.35 19.05 31.13
C GLU A 12 37.50 20.38 30.37
N PRO A 13 38.71 20.94 30.28
CA PRO A 13 38.94 22.15 29.50
C PRO A 13 38.76 21.88 28.00
N ALA A 14 38.07 22.80 27.34
CA ALA A 14 37.87 22.79 25.89
C ALA A 14 39.23 22.72 25.19
N ARG A 15 39.41 21.66 24.38
CA ARG A 15 40.56 21.56 23.48
C ARG A 15 40.39 22.56 22.36
N ASP A 16 41.36 23.46 22.21
CA ASP A 16 41.47 24.37 21.07
C ASP A 16 41.50 23.57 19.75
N VAL A 17 40.44 23.72 18.96
CA VAL A 17 40.37 23.24 17.60
C VAL A 17 41.08 24.25 16.71
N ALA A 18 42.25 23.87 16.20
CA ALA A 18 42.99 24.66 15.22
C ALA A 18 42.14 24.88 13.93
N PRO A 19 42.22 26.07 13.29
CA PRO A 19 41.51 26.34 12.05
C PRO A 19 42.01 25.43 10.93
N SER A 20 41.06 24.84 10.19
CA SER A 20 41.36 24.02 9.01
C SER A 20 42.07 24.82 7.92
N PRO A 21 42.98 24.21 7.14
CA PRO A 21 43.66 24.89 6.03
C PRO A 21 42.66 25.26 4.91
N PRO A 22 42.95 26.31 4.11
CA PRO A 22 42.09 26.69 2.99
C PRO A 22 42.09 25.57 1.94
N GLY A 23 40.94 24.94 1.78
CA GLY A 23 40.69 23.94 0.74
C GLY A 23 40.85 24.54 -0.65
N ALA A 24 41.51 23.79 -1.53
CA ALA A 24 41.69 24.08 -2.94
C ALA A 24 40.36 24.49 -3.60
N GLY A 25 40.45 25.53 -4.44
CA GLY A 25 39.32 26.20 -5.06
C GLY A 25 38.29 25.26 -5.69
N ARG A 26 37.02 25.47 -5.33
CA ARG A 26 35.87 24.99 -6.10
C ARG A 26 36.02 25.48 -7.55
N PRO A 27 35.83 24.62 -8.57
CA PRO A 27 35.61 25.14 -9.92
C PRO A 27 34.38 26.05 -9.88
N ALA A 28 34.52 27.23 -10.49
CA ALA A 28 33.44 28.20 -10.60
C ALA A 28 32.20 27.53 -11.19
N ALA A 29 31.06 27.65 -10.50
CA ALA A 29 29.78 27.25 -11.05
C ALA A 29 29.53 28.07 -12.31
N LEU A 30 29.40 27.38 -13.46
CA LEU A 30 28.90 27.99 -14.68
C LEU A 30 27.51 28.60 -14.41
N PRO A 31 27.20 29.80 -14.90
CA PRO A 31 25.87 30.37 -14.73
C PRO A 31 24.84 29.45 -15.41
N LEU A 32 23.86 28.96 -14.64
CA LEU A 32 22.67 28.38 -15.21
C LEU A 32 21.89 29.52 -15.87
N THR A 33 22.01 29.63 -17.20
CA THR A 33 21.17 30.50 -18.00
C THR A 33 19.75 29.96 -17.97
N HIS A 34 18.84 30.66 -17.31
CA HIS A 34 17.41 30.47 -17.54
C HIS A 34 17.08 31.03 -18.92
N ASP A 35 17.11 30.16 -19.94
CA ASP A 35 16.52 30.46 -21.23
C ASP A 35 15.00 30.55 -21.06
N THR A 36 14.51 31.78 -20.94
CA THR A 36 13.09 32.09 -21.10
C THR A 36 12.83 32.13 -22.61
N PRO A 37 12.04 31.21 -23.19
CA PRO A 37 11.77 31.27 -24.63
C PRO A 37 10.94 32.52 -24.93
N PRO A 38 11.22 33.25 -26.03
CA PRO A 38 10.46 34.45 -26.38
C PRO A 38 9.00 34.10 -26.65
N SER A 39 8.09 34.81 -25.98
CA SER A 39 6.63 34.61 -26.03
C SER A 39 5.99 34.79 -27.42
N ALA A 40 6.78 35.19 -28.42
CA ALA A 40 6.39 35.33 -29.81
C ALA A 40 6.36 33.99 -30.59
N ALA A 41 7.07 32.94 -30.14
CA ALA A 41 7.14 31.67 -30.86
C ALA A 41 5.84 30.84 -30.77
N ARG A 42 5.16 30.86 -29.62
CA ARG A 42 3.88 30.15 -29.42
C ARG A 42 2.71 30.77 -30.20
N ARG A 43 2.76 32.08 -30.44
CA ARG A 43 1.65 32.82 -31.07
C ARG A 43 1.64 32.69 -32.60
N ARG A 44 2.79 32.40 -33.22
CA ARG A 44 2.90 32.14 -34.68
C ARG A 44 2.49 30.72 -35.07
N PHE A 45 2.67 29.72 -34.20
CA PHE A 45 2.25 28.34 -34.47
C PHE A 45 0.72 28.18 -34.51
N LEU A 46 -0.01 28.97 -33.73
CA LEU A 46 -1.49 29.00 -33.74
C LEU A 46 -2.08 29.80 -34.93
N GLN A 47 -1.27 30.60 -35.63
CA GLN A 47 -1.73 31.41 -36.77
C GLN A 47 -1.52 30.72 -38.13
N SER A 48 -0.72 29.65 -38.20
CA SER A 48 -0.50 28.88 -39.45
C SER A 48 -1.50 27.74 -39.66
N ALA A 49 -2.54 27.61 -38.82
CA ALA A 49 -3.60 26.60 -38.97
C ALA A 49 -4.85 27.12 -39.71
N ALA A 50 -4.74 28.23 -40.44
CA ALA A 50 -5.82 28.79 -41.25
C ALA A 50 -5.39 28.85 -42.73
N ALA A 51 -5.59 27.76 -43.46
CA ALA A 51 -5.96 27.69 -44.89
C ALA A 51 -5.57 26.33 -45.51
N ALA A 52 -6.50 25.37 -45.53
CA ALA A 52 -6.64 24.34 -46.57
C ALA A 52 -7.94 23.57 -46.35
N THR A 53 -9.09 24.17 -46.70
CA THR A 53 -10.34 23.43 -46.86
C THR A 53 -10.36 22.79 -48.25
N VAL A 54 -9.91 21.54 -48.35
CA VAL A 54 -10.26 20.66 -49.47
C VAL A 54 -11.35 19.72 -48.95
N SER A 55 -12.59 19.99 -49.33
CA SER A 55 -13.72 19.09 -49.06
C SER A 55 -13.58 17.84 -49.91
N ALA A 56 -12.91 16.80 -49.40
CA ALA A 56 -13.08 15.45 -49.91
C ALA A 56 -14.39 14.89 -49.32
N ALA A 57 -15.46 14.92 -50.10
CA ALA A 57 -16.69 14.23 -49.75
C ALA A 57 -16.44 12.72 -49.84
N SER A 58 -16.07 12.09 -48.72
CA SER A 58 -16.14 10.64 -48.61
C SER A 58 -17.62 10.24 -48.58
N PRO A 59 -18.06 9.26 -49.39
CA PRO A 59 -19.40 8.73 -49.23
C PRO A 59 -19.47 8.06 -47.86
N VAL A 60 -20.28 8.63 -46.97
CA VAL A 60 -20.70 7.95 -45.75
C VAL A 60 -21.47 6.72 -46.21
N HIS A 61 -20.83 5.56 -46.17
CA HIS A 61 -21.52 4.29 -46.25
C HIS A 61 -22.41 4.19 -45.01
N ALA A 62 -23.71 4.44 -45.18
CA ALA A 62 -24.69 4.17 -44.15
C ALA A 62 -24.61 2.66 -43.84
N GLN A 63 -24.04 2.31 -42.69
CA GLN A 63 -24.19 0.96 -42.17
C GLN A 63 -25.69 0.71 -41.98
N PRO A 64 -26.24 -0.39 -42.52
CA PRO A 64 -27.61 -0.76 -42.23
C PRO A 64 -27.76 -0.88 -40.70
N PRO A 65 -28.90 -0.49 -40.12
CA PRO A 65 -29.11 -0.64 -38.69
C PRO A 65 -28.88 -2.11 -38.35
N HIS A 66 -27.89 -2.37 -37.50
CA HIS A 66 -27.75 -3.67 -36.88
C HIS A 66 -29.06 -3.93 -36.15
N ALA A 67 -29.89 -4.81 -36.70
CA ALA A 67 -31.04 -5.33 -35.99
C ALA A 67 -30.51 -5.83 -34.64
N ALA A 68 -30.94 -5.19 -33.56
CA ALA A 68 -30.64 -5.64 -32.23
C ALA A 68 -31.16 -7.08 -32.14
N ALA A 69 -30.25 -8.06 -32.20
CA ALA A 69 -30.58 -9.41 -31.86
C ALA A 69 -31.20 -9.33 -30.45
N PRO A 70 -32.38 -9.93 -30.21
CA PRO A 70 -32.90 -9.99 -28.87
C PRO A 70 -31.80 -10.60 -28.02
N SER A 71 -31.28 -9.84 -27.05
CA SER A 71 -30.47 -10.41 -26.01
C SER A 71 -31.42 -11.35 -25.28
N ALA A 72 -31.42 -12.62 -25.68
CA ALA A 72 -31.85 -13.70 -24.83
C ALA A 72 -30.90 -13.61 -23.63
N GLY A 73 -31.27 -12.76 -22.67
CA GLY A 73 -30.68 -12.76 -21.35
C GLY A 73 -30.98 -14.15 -20.85
N ALA A 74 -30.01 -15.04 -21.00
CA ALA A 74 -30.03 -16.32 -20.35
C ALA A 74 -30.23 -15.97 -18.88
N HIS A 75 -31.44 -16.24 -18.39
CA HIS A 75 -31.73 -16.24 -16.97
C HIS A 75 -30.75 -17.25 -16.41
N ARG A 76 -29.63 -16.76 -15.85
CA ARG A 76 -28.70 -17.63 -15.15
C ARG A 76 -29.47 -18.08 -13.93
N ASP A 77 -29.82 -19.35 -13.87
CA ASP A 77 -30.44 -19.93 -12.70
C ASP A 77 -29.62 -19.51 -11.48
N ALA A 78 -30.32 -18.93 -10.48
CA ALA A 78 -29.68 -18.49 -9.26
C ALA A 78 -29.07 -19.71 -8.57
N ILE A 79 -27.76 -19.69 -8.35
CA ILE A 79 -27.11 -20.73 -7.56
C ILE A 79 -27.56 -20.53 -6.11
N PRO A 80 -28.14 -21.55 -5.45
CA PRO A 80 -28.59 -21.41 -4.07
C PRO A 80 -27.43 -21.07 -3.13
N ALA A 81 -27.72 -20.23 -2.13
CA ALA A 81 -26.79 -20.03 -1.02
C ALA A 81 -26.67 -21.31 -0.18
N GLN A 82 -25.46 -21.55 0.35
CA GLN A 82 -25.15 -22.68 1.22
C GLN A 82 -24.55 -22.21 2.55
N PRO A 83 -24.69 -22.99 3.63
CA PRO A 83 -24.13 -22.63 4.92
C PRO A 83 -22.60 -22.67 4.85
N VAL A 84 -21.96 -21.60 5.35
CA VAL A 84 -20.51 -21.47 5.46
C VAL A 84 -20.13 -21.01 6.86
N ARG A 85 -19.15 -21.66 7.49
CA ARG A 85 -18.63 -21.28 8.82
C ARG A 85 -17.22 -20.70 8.73
N LEU A 86 -17.07 -19.45 9.14
CA LEU A 86 -15.79 -18.73 9.14
C LEU A 86 -15.38 -18.31 10.55
N ASP A 87 -14.11 -18.53 10.93
CA ASP A 87 -13.52 -17.92 12.12
C ASP A 87 -12.86 -16.60 11.73
N ILE A 88 -13.49 -15.49 12.13
CA ILE A 88 -13.05 -14.13 11.80
C ILE A 88 -12.76 -13.37 13.10
N ASN A 89 -11.52 -12.93 13.25
CA ASN A 89 -11.03 -12.20 14.42
C ASN A 89 -11.28 -12.96 15.75
N GLY A 90 -11.23 -14.30 15.72
CA GLY A 90 -11.45 -15.16 16.88
C GLY A 90 -12.94 -15.39 17.21
N ARG A 91 -13.86 -15.02 16.31
CA ARG A 91 -15.29 -15.25 16.45
C ARG A 91 -15.82 -16.08 15.29
N GLU A 92 -16.64 -17.08 15.60
CA GLU A 92 -17.33 -17.86 14.57
C GLU A 92 -18.47 -17.04 13.94
N TYR A 93 -18.55 -17.09 12.60
CA TYR A 93 -19.63 -16.57 11.79
C TYR A 93 -20.25 -17.71 10.98
N ALA A 94 -21.54 -17.97 11.21
CA ALA A 94 -22.34 -18.87 10.38
C ALA A 94 -23.11 -18.03 9.34
N LEU A 95 -22.75 -18.16 8.06
CA LEU A 95 -23.27 -17.34 6.95
C LEU A 95 -23.98 -18.22 5.91
N GLN A 96 -24.90 -17.62 5.15
CA GLN A 96 -25.50 -18.25 3.97
C GLN A 96 -24.95 -17.57 2.72
N LEU A 97 -24.09 -18.25 1.97
CA LEU A 97 -23.31 -17.66 0.88
C LEU A 97 -23.50 -18.44 -0.42
N GLU A 98 -23.65 -17.74 -1.55
CA GLU A 98 -23.44 -18.39 -2.85
C GLU A 98 -21.97 -18.82 -2.99
N PRO A 99 -21.67 -19.95 -3.68
CA PRO A 99 -20.29 -20.43 -3.86
C PRO A 99 -19.33 -19.41 -4.48
N ARG A 100 -19.86 -18.46 -5.27
CA ARG A 100 -19.08 -17.41 -5.94
C ARG A 100 -18.71 -16.22 -5.05
N VAL A 101 -19.23 -16.14 -3.83
CA VAL A 101 -18.96 -15.02 -2.93
C VAL A 101 -17.47 -15.05 -2.55
N THR A 102 -16.78 -13.96 -2.87
CA THR A 102 -15.38 -13.78 -2.49
C THR A 102 -15.24 -13.66 -0.98
N LEU A 103 -14.07 -13.99 -0.42
CA LEU A 103 -13.80 -13.74 1.00
C LEU A 103 -13.98 -12.25 1.32
N LEU A 104 -13.59 -11.37 0.40
CA LEU A 104 -13.79 -9.92 0.55
C LEU A 104 -15.27 -9.56 0.75
N ASP A 105 -16.16 -10.07 -0.09
CA ASP A 105 -17.58 -9.75 -0.01
C ASP A 105 -18.24 -10.42 1.19
N ALA A 106 -17.84 -11.65 1.54
CA ALA A 106 -18.29 -12.30 2.78
C ALA A 106 -17.96 -11.46 4.01
N LEU A 107 -16.74 -10.92 4.11
CA LEU A 107 -16.33 -10.06 5.22
C LEU A 107 -17.15 -8.78 5.29
N ARG A 108 -17.30 -8.10 4.16
CA ARG A 108 -17.89 -6.75 4.13
C ARG A 108 -19.41 -6.76 4.19
N GLU A 109 -20.02 -7.53 3.30
CA GLU A 109 -21.46 -7.43 2.99
C GLU A 109 -22.29 -8.42 3.82
N TYR A 110 -21.69 -9.53 4.28
CA TYR A 110 -22.38 -10.54 5.08
C TYR A 110 -21.99 -10.50 6.56
N ALA A 111 -20.70 -10.36 6.88
CA ALA A 111 -20.23 -10.26 8.26
C ALA A 111 -20.23 -8.83 8.81
N GLY A 112 -20.45 -7.82 7.96
CA GLY A 112 -20.51 -6.40 8.36
C GLY A 112 -19.15 -5.78 8.71
N LEU A 113 -18.04 -6.47 8.42
CA LEU A 113 -16.67 -6.05 8.71
C LEU A 113 -16.12 -5.25 7.52
N THR A 114 -16.40 -3.96 7.52
CA THR A 114 -16.14 -3.08 6.38
C THR A 114 -14.72 -2.50 6.33
N GLY A 115 -13.86 -2.83 7.30
CA GLY A 115 -12.46 -2.42 7.36
C GLY A 115 -11.69 -2.86 6.12
N THR A 116 -11.85 -4.10 5.68
CA THR A 116 -11.27 -4.59 4.42
C THR A 116 -11.92 -3.89 3.22
N LYS A 117 -11.11 -3.37 2.29
CA LYS A 117 -11.61 -2.49 1.20
C LYS A 117 -11.60 -3.16 -0.17
N LYS A 118 -12.63 -2.85 -0.97
CA LYS A 118 -12.69 -3.20 -2.39
C LYS A 118 -12.16 -2.04 -3.23
N GLY A 119 -10.91 -2.13 -3.67
CA GLY A 119 -10.28 -1.09 -4.52
C GLY A 119 -10.32 -1.40 -6.01
N CYS A 120 -10.11 -2.65 -6.39
CA CYS A 120 -10.02 -3.06 -7.80
C CYS A 120 -10.74 -4.37 -8.15
N ASP A 121 -11.00 -5.22 -7.15
CA ASP A 121 -11.61 -6.55 -7.29
C ASP A 121 -10.90 -7.52 -8.27
N ARG A 122 -9.59 -7.30 -8.50
CA ARG A 122 -8.78 -8.06 -9.46
C ARG A 122 -7.31 -8.22 -9.05
N GLY A 123 -7.05 -8.19 -7.73
CA GLY A 123 -5.72 -8.42 -7.15
C GLY A 123 -4.66 -7.34 -7.38
N GLN A 124 -5.01 -6.19 -7.93
CA GLN A 124 -4.02 -5.17 -8.34
C GLN A 124 -3.62 -4.18 -7.25
N CYS A 125 -4.46 -3.94 -6.23
CA CYS A 125 -4.26 -2.81 -5.32
C CYS A 125 -3.87 -3.17 -3.88
N GLY A 126 -4.07 -4.41 -3.44
CA GLY A 126 -3.83 -4.82 -2.04
C GLY A 126 -4.75 -4.19 -0.98
N ALA A 127 -5.72 -3.32 -1.33
CA ALA A 127 -6.62 -2.71 -0.33
C ALA A 127 -7.50 -3.75 0.40
N CYS A 128 -7.66 -4.95 -0.19
CA CYS A 128 -8.41 -6.07 0.35
C CYS A 128 -7.55 -7.08 1.12
N THR A 129 -6.31 -6.73 1.49
CA THR A 129 -5.42 -7.64 2.20
C THR A 129 -5.97 -7.98 3.59
N VAL A 130 -6.04 -9.28 3.87
CA VAL A 130 -6.35 -9.87 5.19
C VAL A 130 -5.34 -10.97 5.49
N LEU A 131 -5.28 -11.44 6.74
CA LEU A 131 -4.46 -12.58 7.12
C LEU A 131 -5.33 -13.83 7.20
N VAL A 132 -4.90 -14.92 6.58
CA VAL A 132 -5.49 -16.25 6.75
C VAL A 132 -4.40 -17.17 7.28
N ASP A 133 -4.62 -17.71 8.48
CA ASP A 133 -3.63 -18.48 9.24
C ASP A 133 -2.28 -17.75 9.34
N GLY A 134 -2.33 -16.44 9.56
CA GLY A 134 -1.14 -15.56 9.64
C GLY A 134 -0.57 -15.12 8.29
N ARG A 135 -1.01 -15.71 7.18
CA ARG A 135 -0.50 -15.37 5.83
C ARG A 135 -1.36 -14.29 5.19
N ARG A 136 -0.74 -13.21 4.72
CA ARG A 136 -1.46 -12.17 3.98
C ARG A 136 -1.91 -12.65 2.60
N ILE A 137 -3.16 -12.38 2.24
CA ILE A 137 -3.73 -12.69 0.92
C ILE A 137 -4.65 -11.56 0.43
N ASN A 138 -4.87 -11.49 -0.89
CA ASN A 138 -5.90 -10.64 -1.47
C ASN A 138 -7.28 -11.31 -1.36
N ALA A 139 -8.15 -10.80 -0.48
CA ALA A 139 -9.45 -11.40 -0.22
C ALA A 139 -10.40 -11.41 -1.44
N CYS A 140 -10.18 -10.56 -2.45
CA CYS A 140 -10.98 -10.54 -3.68
C CYS A 140 -10.66 -11.69 -4.65
N LEU A 141 -9.51 -12.36 -4.49
CA LEU A 141 -9.08 -13.43 -5.40
C LEU A 141 -9.27 -14.83 -4.80
N THR A 142 -10.16 -14.95 -3.82
CA THR A 142 -10.45 -16.24 -3.18
C THR A 142 -11.91 -16.29 -2.74
N LEU A 143 -12.50 -17.48 -2.73
CA LEU A 143 -13.90 -17.69 -2.38
C LEU A 143 -14.03 -17.94 -0.88
N ALA A 144 -15.10 -17.44 -0.26
CA ALA A 144 -15.31 -17.59 1.19
C ALA A 144 -15.37 -19.07 1.60
N VAL A 145 -16.02 -19.91 0.80
CA VAL A 145 -16.14 -21.37 1.00
C VAL A 145 -14.79 -22.09 1.09
N MET A 146 -13.70 -21.51 0.57
CA MET A 146 -12.36 -22.11 0.61
C MET A 146 -11.64 -21.90 1.96
N HIS A 147 -12.25 -21.17 2.90
CA HIS A 147 -11.63 -20.77 4.16
C HIS A 147 -12.37 -21.27 5.40
N GLU A 148 -13.27 -22.24 5.25
CA GLU A 148 -13.78 -22.96 6.42
C GLU A 148 -12.63 -23.62 7.19
N GLY A 149 -12.71 -23.57 8.53
CA GLY A 149 -11.69 -24.11 9.42
C GLY A 149 -10.39 -23.32 9.49
N LYS A 150 -10.26 -22.19 8.78
CA LYS A 150 -9.09 -21.31 8.84
C LYS A 150 -9.37 -20.10 9.71
N ARG A 151 -8.30 -19.54 10.31
CA ARG A 151 -8.39 -18.30 11.08
C ARG A 151 -8.19 -17.10 10.19
N ILE A 152 -9.20 -16.25 10.07
CA ILE A 152 -9.16 -15.01 9.31
C ILE A 152 -8.95 -13.84 10.27
N THR A 153 -7.95 -13.01 10.04
CA THR A 153 -7.74 -11.75 10.76
C THR A 153 -7.85 -10.58 9.79
N THR A 154 -8.79 -9.67 10.07
CA THR A 154 -8.95 -8.39 9.35
C THR A 154 -8.30 -7.26 10.15
N VAL A 155 -8.32 -6.04 9.61
CA VAL A 155 -7.76 -4.86 10.31
C VAL A 155 -8.41 -4.62 11.68
N GLU A 156 -9.71 -4.93 11.81
CA GLU A 156 -10.47 -4.84 13.06
C GLU A 156 -9.92 -5.79 14.14
N GLY A 157 -9.37 -6.94 13.74
CA GLY A 157 -8.83 -7.95 14.65
C GLY A 157 -7.38 -7.72 15.08
N LEU A 158 -6.71 -6.69 14.54
CA LEU A 158 -5.31 -6.41 14.90
C LEU A 158 -5.18 -5.71 16.26
N ALA A 159 -6.19 -4.93 16.66
CA ALA A 159 -6.26 -4.34 17.99
C ALA A 159 -6.79 -5.39 18.99
N ARG A 160 -6.24 -5.42 20.21
CA ARG A 160 -6.67 -6.34 21.27
C ARG A 160 -7.09 -5.56 22.51
N GLY A 161 -8.31 -5.79 23.00
CA GLY A 161 -8.82 -5.10 24.19
C GLY A 161 -8.81 -3.57 24.08
N GLY A 162 -9.02 -3.02 22.88
CA GLY A 162 -8.94 -1.58 22.61
C GLY A 162 -7.53 -1.02 22.46
N VAL A 163 -6.49 -1.84 22.63
CA VAL A 163 -5.10 -1.44 22.44
C VAL A 163 -4.68 -1.68 21.00
N LEU A 164 -4.19 -0.61 20.35
CA LEU A 164 -3.66 -0.67 18.99
C LEU A 164 -2.43 -1.58 18.91
N SER A 165 -2.32 -2.31 17.80
CA SER A 165 -1.09 -3.06 17.49
C SER A 165 0.11 -2.11 17.29
N PRO A 166 1.36 -2.59 17.46
CA PRO A 166 2.54 -1.77 17.19
C PRO A 166 2.54 -1.14 15.80
N VAL A 167 2.09 -1.89 14.78
CA VAL A 167 1.96 -1.40 13.41
C VAL A 167 0.91 -0.29 13.32
N GLN A 168 -0.28 -0.47 13.91
CA GLN A 168 -1.33 0.55 13.90
C GLN A 168 -0.86 1.85 14.57
N ARG A 169 -0.16 1.74 15.71
CA ARG A 169 0.39 2.89 16.43
C ARG A 169 1.44 3.62 15.60
N ALA A 170 2.39 2.90 15.03
CA ALA A 170 3.43 3.48 14.18
C ALA A 170 2.83 4.17 12.94
N PHE A 171 1.77 3.62 12.36
CA PHE A 171 1.09 4.27 11.23
C PHE A 171 0.48 5.62 11.59
N ILE A 172 -0.01 5.79 12.82
CA ILE A 172 -0.52 7.07 13.33
C ILE A 172 0.64 8.03 13.60
N GLU A 173 1.65 7.58 14.33
CA GLU A 173 2.80 8.41 14.75
C GLU A 173 3.60 8.96 13.56
N HIS A 174 3.66 8.21 12.46
CA HIS A 174 4.39 8.59 11.25
C HIS A 174 3.52 9.16 10.13
N ASP A 175 2.22 9.42 10.37
CA ASP A 175 1.29 9.91 9.35
C ASP A 175 1.33 9.04 8.07
N ALA A 176 1.29 7.72 8.26
CA ALA A 176 1.44 6.71 7.20
C ALA A 176 0.16 6.46 6.40
N PHE A 177 -0.72 7.46 6.33
CA PHE A 177 -1.96 7.42 5.56
C PHE A 177 -2.46 8.85 5.30
N GLN A 178 -3.41 8.98 4.38
CA GLN A 178 -4.14 10.24 4.18
C GLN A 178 -5.63 9.96 4.06
N CYS A 179 -6.13 9.60 2.87
CA CYS A 179 -7.55 9.26 2.69
C CYS A 179 -8.02 8.02 3.46
N GLY A 180 -7.09 7.24 4.01
CA GLY A 180 -7.38 6.05 4.81
C GLY A 180 -7.75 4.79 4.01
N TYR A 181 -8.02 4.91 2.70
CA TYR A 181 -8.62 3.80 1.93
C TYR A 181 -7.70 2.58 1.78
N CYS A 182 -6.40 2.79 1.53
CA CYS A 182 -5.45 1.68 1.46
C CYS A 182 -4.97 1.20 2.83
N THR A 183 -5.21 1.97 3.90
CA THR A 183 -4.57 1.79 5.21
C THR A 183 -4.84 0.42 5.80
N SER A 184 -6.06 -0.12 5.68
CA SER A 184 -6.39 -1.46 6.18
C SER A 184 -5.53 -2.54 5.53
N GLY A 185 -5.38 -2.50 4.21
CA GLY A 185 -4.51 -3.43 3.49
C GLY A 185 -3.03 -3.23 3.83
N GLN A 186 -2.58 -1.97 3.95
CA GLN A 186 -1.20 -1.64 4.35
C GLN A 186 -0.86 -2.19 5.74
N VAL A 187 -1.72 -1.98 6.73
CA VAL A 187 -1.48 -2.42 8.11
C VAL A 187 -1.48 -3.96 8.21
N CYS A 188 -2.42 -4.64 7.54
CA CYS A 188 -2.41 -6.11 7.45
C CYS A 188 -1.14 -6.62 6.77
N SER A 189 -0.74 -6.03 5.64
CA SER A 189 0.48 -6.42 4.93
C SER A 189 1.74 -6.17 5.74
N ALA A 190 1.85 -5.03 6.42
CA ALA A 190 2.97 -4.70 7.28
C ALA A 190 3.09 -5.69 8.45
N THR A 191 1.96 -6.09 9.04
CA THR A 191 1.95 -7.09 10.12
C THR A 191 2.53 -8.42 9.63
N ALA A 192 2.02 -8.96 8.53
CA ALA A 192 2.55 -10.22 7.97
C ALA A 192 3.97 -10.10 7.43
N LEU A 193 4.36 -8.95 6.88
CA LEU A 193 5.73 -8.70 6.42
C LEU A 193 6.75 -8.87 7.56
N LEU A 194 6.44 -8.35 8.75
CA LEU A 194 7.32 -8.46 9.91
C LEU A 194 7.49 -9.93 10.33
N ASP A 195 6.40 -10.70 10.33
CA ASP A 195 6.43 -12.14 10.61
C ASP A 195 7.20 -12.91 9.53
N GLU A 196 6.97 -12.60 8.25
CA GLU A 196 7.68 -13.18 7.10
C GLU A 196 9.19 -12.94 7.19
N PHE A 197 9.61 -11.72 7.53
CA PHE A 197 11.01 -11.37 7.71
C PHE A 197 11.61 -12.09 8.92
N ALA A 198 10.92 -12.12 10.06
CA ALA A 198 11.36 -12.84 11.25
C ALA A 198 11.57 -14.34 10.96
N ALA A 199 10.66 -14.94 10.18
CA ALA A 199 10.73 -16.33 9.73
C ALA A 199 11.82 -16.60 8.66
N GLY A 200 12.50 -15.56 8.17
CA GLY A 200 13.60 -15.70 7.21
C GLY A 200 13.18 -15.83 5.75
N ALA A 201 11.95 -15.47 5.41
CA ALA A 201 11.51 -15.45 4.02
C ALA A 201 12.31 -14.39 3.23
N ALA A 202 12.87 -14.75 2.09
CA ALA A 202 13.53 -13.81 1.17
C ALA A 202 12.50 -12.97 0.37
N SER A 203 12.93 -11.81 -0.13
CA SER A 203 12.20 -10.99 -1.12
C SER A 203 13.07 -10.80 -2.37
N ALA A 204 12.54 -10.09 -3.38
CA ALA A 204 13.34 -9.74 -4.55
C ALA A 204 14.49 -8.75 -4.23
N ALA A 205 14.44 -8.06 -3.09
CA ALA A 205 15.51 -7.17 -2.62
C ALA A 205 16.59 -7.92 -1.80
N THR A 206 16.39 -9.20 -1.50
CA THR A 206 17.36 -10.00 -0.72
C THR A 206 18.57 -10.36 -1.58
N GLY A 207 19.75 -9.88 -1.20
CA GLY A 207 20.99 -10.08 -1.98
C GLY A 207 21.47 -11.54 -2.07
N ASP A 208 21.36 -12.32 -0.98
CA ASP A 208 21.62 -13.77 -0.98
C ASP A 208 20.40 -14.49 -0.41
N VAL A 209 19.62 -15.16 -1.27
CA VAL A 209 18.41 -15.89 -0.88
C VAL A 209 18.66 -17.07 0.07
N ARG A 210 19.92 -17.49 0.27
CA ARG A 210 20.29 -18.53 1.23
C ARG A 210 20.51 -17.99 2.64
N GLN A 211 20.60 -16.67 2.81
CA GLN A 211 20.87 -16.03 4.08
C GLN A 211 19.81 -14.98 4.39
N ARG A 212 19.21 -15.07 5.58
CA ARG A 212 18.32 -14.01 6.05
C ARG A 212 19.15 -12.75 6.34
N PRO A 213 18.79 -11.57 5.80
CA PRO A 213 19.42 -10.32 6.20
C PRO A 213 19.35 -10.10 7.72
N ALA A 214 20.43 -9.58 8.31
CA ALA A 214 20.46 -9.32 9.75
C ALA A 214 19.49 -8.21 10.19
N GLN A 215 19.15 -7.30 9.27
CA GLN A 215 18.26 -6.17 9.50
C GLN A 215 17.27 -6.01 8.36
N LEU A 216 16.06 -5.56 8.69
CA LEU A 216 15.04 -5.21 7.71
C LEU A 216 15.35 -3.81 7.14
N SER A 217 15.93 -3.75 5.95
CA SER A 217 16.28 -2.49 5.28
C SER A 217 15.05 -1.79 4.68
N ASP A 218 15.16 -0.51 4.37
CA ASP A 218 14.10 0.24 3.68
C ASP A 218 13.77 -0.38 2.30
N ASP A 219 14.75 -0.95 1.58
CA ASP A 219 14.51 -1.60 0.29
C ASP A 219 13.74 -2.91 0.43
N GLU A 220 14.03 -3.69 1.48
CA GLU A 220 13.23 -4.87 1.83
C GLU A 220 11.79 -4.49 2.18
N ILE A 221 11.58 -3.39 2.93
CA ILE A 221 10.24 -2.90 3.25
C ILE A 221 9.50 -2.49 1.97
N ARG A 222 10.14 -1.68 1.11
CA ARG A 222 9.53 -1.24 -0.16
C ARG A 222 9.12 -2.41 -1.03
N GLU A 223 10.02 -3.37 -1.23
CA GLU A 223 9.77 -4.55 -2.05
C GLU A 223 8.61 -5.37 -1.49
N ARG A 224 8.65 -5.69 -0.19
CA ARG A 224 7.61 -6.53 0.45
C ARG A 224 6.27 -5.84 0.58
N MET A 225 6.21 -4.51 0.57
CA MET A 225 4.96 -3.73 0.61
C MET A 225 4.45 -3.34 -0.78
N SER A 226 5.18 -3.64 -1.85
CA SER A 226 4.88 -3.22 -3.22
C SER A 226 3.51 -3.68 -3.74
N GLY A 227 2.95 -4.75 -3.17
CA GLY A 227 1.61 -5.26 -3.46
C GLY A 227 0.45 -4.40 -2.93
N ASN A 228 0.71 -3.35 -2.15
CA ASN A 228 -0.31 -2.46 -1.58
C ASN A 228 -0.15 -1.04 -2.13
N LEU A 229 -1.05 -0.65 -3.03
CA LEU A 229 -1.01 0.64 -3.70
C LEU A 229 -1.61 1.76 -2.83
N CYS A 230 -0.95 2.91 -2.80
CA CYS A 230 -1.39 4.15 -2.17
C CYS A 230 -1.39 5.29 -3.20
N ARG A 231 -2.58 5.76 -3.60
CA ARG A 231 -2.68 6.86 -4.58
C ARG A 231 -2.37 8.23 -3.97
N CYS A 232 -2.55 8.39 -2.67
CA CYS A 232 -2.13 9.58 -1.92
C CYS A 232 -0.60 9.74 -1.86
N GLY A 233 0.16 8.67 -2.12
CA GLY A 233 1.62 8.73 -2.13
C GLY A 233 2.26 8.73 -0.73
N ALA A 234 1.61 8.18 0.29
CA ALA A 234 2.13 8.11 1.66
C ALA A 234 3.27 7.09 1.86
N TYR A 235 3.87 6.56 0.78
CA TYR A 235 4.84 5.46 0.85
C TYR A 235 6.07 5.74 1.72
N PRO A 236 6.72 6.94 1.70
CA PRO A 236 7.85 7.21 2.59
C PRO A 236 7.47 7.08 4.08
N ASN A 237 6.28 7.57 4.45
CA ASN A 237 5.76 7.49 5.81
C ASN A 237 5.37 6.06 6.19
N ILE A 238 4.80 5.30 5.25
CA ILE A 238 4.52 3.86 5.42
C ILE A 238 5.82 3.10 5.70
N VAL A 239 6.89 3.33 4.94
CA VAL A 239 8.20 2.71 5.19
C VAL A 239 8.73 3.08 6.57
N ALA A 240 8.66 4.36 6.95
CA ALA A 240 9.07 4.83 8.27
C ALA A 240 8.28 4.15 9.41
N ALA A 241 6.96 4.01 9.26
CA ALA A 241 6.10 3.34 10.23
C ALA A 241 6.44 1.85 10.39
N VAL A 242 6.66 1.13 9.28
CA VAL A 242 7.02 -0.30 9.33
C VAL A 242 8.38 -0.48 10.03
N ARG A 243 9.36 0.37 9.73
CA ARG A 243 10.67 0.36 10.38
C ARG A 243 10.56 0.61 11.89
N ALA A 244 9.76 1.60 12.30
CA ALA A 244 9.54 1.90 13.71
C ALA A 244 8.86 0.72 14.43
N ALA A 245 7.85 0.10 13.81
CA ALA A 245 7.18 -1.07 14.35
C ALA A 245 8.12 -2.28 14.50
N HIS A 246 9.06 -2.48 13.55
CA HIS A 246 10.07 -3.53 13.65
C HIS A 246 11.04 -3.30 14.82
N ALA A 247 11.52 -2.06 14.99
CA ALA A 247 12.42 -1.69 16.06
C ALA A 247 11.79 -1.85 17.45
N ALA A 248 10.48 -1.60 17.59
CA ALA A 248 9.77 -1.76 18.85
C ALA A 248 9.48 -3.22 19.24
N ALA A 249 9.66 -4.17 18.31
CA ALA A 249 9.42 -5.60 18.52
C ALA A 249 10.71 -6.39 18.80
N THR A 250 11.88 -5.75 18.67
CA THR A 250 13.21 -6.35 18.87
C THR A 250 13.78 -5.90 20.21
#